data_AF-A0A961Q3J9-F1
#
_entry.id   AF-A0A961Q3J9-F1
#
_cell.length_a   1.000
_cell.length_b   1.000
_cell.length_c   1.000
_cell.angle_alpha   90.00
_cell.angle_beta   90.00
_cell.angle_gamma   90.00
#
_symmetry.space_group_name_H-M   'P 1'
#
loop_
_entity.id
_entity.type
_entity.pdbx_description
1 polymer ?
#
loop_
_entity_poly.entity_id
_entity_poly.type
_entity_poly.pdbx_seq_one_letter_code
_entity_poly.pdbx_strand_id
1 'polypeptide(L)'
;KTIVFITHDFDEAIRLGDRIGIMKDGRLVQLATPEVMVSHPADDYVREFTRNAPRDRILTIGAIASSTPVPINGASVLTTTKIGDAAALVLSANKPLAVVDDQGRAVGSIDRERMIAALYPENAG
;
A
#
# COMPACT_ATOMS: atom_id res chain seq x y z
N LYS A 1 18.51 -14.36 13.40
CA LYS A 1 19.00 -15.26 12.33
C LYS A 1 18.55 -14.65 11.00
N THR A 2 19.40 -14.63 9.98
CA THR A 2 19.10 -13.98 8.69
C THR A 2 19.07 -15.02 7.58
N ILE A 3 18.10 -14.93 6.68
CA ILE A 3 17.92 -15.82 5.53
C ILE A 3 17.80 -14.94 4.28
N VAL A 4 18.43 -15.36 3.19
CA VAL A 4 18.30 -14.72 1.88
C VAL A 4 17.68 -15.73 0.94
N PHE A 5 16.54 -15.35 0.34
CA PHE A 5 15.84 -16.15 -0.65
C PHE A 5 15.88 -15.45 -2.01
N ILE A 6 16.02 -16.22 -3.09
CA ILE A 6 16.11 -15.71 -4.46
C ILE A 6 14.99 -16.38 -5.26
N THR A 7 14.14 -15.56 -5.86
CA THR A 7 13.05 -15.99 -6.74
C THR A 7 12.88 -15.01 -7.89
N HIS A 8 12.23 -15.49 -8.95
CA HIS A 8 11.78 -14.68 -10.08
C HIS A 8 10.31 -14.23 -9.93
N ASP A 9 9.58 -14.79 -8.96
CA ASP A 9 8.18 -14.51 -8.70
C ASP A 9 8.03 -13.47 -7.58
N PHE A 10 7.43 -12.32 -7.90
CA PHE A 10 7.20 -11.26 -6.93
C PHE A 10 6.20 -11.67 -5.84
N ASP A 11 5.20 -12.50 -6.16
CA ASP A 11 4.21 -12.97 -5.18
C ASP A 11 4.85 -13.92 -4.17
N GLU A 12 5.83 -14.71 -4.59
CA GLU A 12 6.65 -15.50 -3.67
C GLU A 12 7.52 -14.60 -2.78
N ALA A 13 8.14 -13.56 -3.36
CA ALA A 13 8.94 -12.60 -2.60
C ALA A 13 8.12 -11.85 -1.53
N ILE A 14 6.88 -11.45 -1.83
CA ILE A 14 5.96 -10.80 -0.87
C ILE A 14 5.59 -11.76 0.27
N ARG A 15 5.34 -13.03 -0.04
CA ARG A 15 4.91 -14.03 0.96
C ARG A 15 6.03 -14.40 1.93
N LEU A 16 7.27 -14.42 1.47
CA LEU A 16 8.41 -14.94 2.24
C LEU A 16 9.29 -13.86 2.85
N GLY A 17 9.31 -12.63 2.31
CA GLY A 17 10.29 -11.60 2.65
C GLY A 17 9.72 -10.41 3.40
N ASP A 18 10.39 -10.01 4.48
CA ASP A 18 10.15 -8.72 5.15
C ASP A 18 10.59 -7.53 4.27
N ARG A 19 11.60 -7.77 3.44
CA ARG A 19 12.16 -6.82 2.47
C ARG A 19 12.42 -7.56 1.16
N ILE A 20 12.20 -6.88 0.05
CA ILE A 20 12.42 -7.40 -1.29
C ILE A 20 13.52 -6.58 -1.94
N GLY A 21 14.50 -7.27 -2.53
CA GLY A 21 15.52 -6.67 -3.38
C GLY A 21 15.23 -6.99 -4.84
N ILE A 22 15.04 -5.97 -5.69
CA ILE A 22 14.95 -6.13 -7.15
C ILE A 22 16.32 -5.83 -7.75
N MET A 23 16.78 -6.73 -8.61
CA MET A 23 18.08 -6.61 -9.30
C MET A 23 17.88 -6.54 -10.83
N LYS A 24 18.74 -5.77 -11.50
CA LYS A 24 18.81 -5.66 -12.96
C LYS A 24 20.27 -5.58 -13.38
N ASP A 25 20.66 -6.33 -14.41
CA ASP A 25 22.02 -6.34 -14.97
C ASP A 25 23.12 -6.54 -13.90
N GLY A 26 22.86 -7.43 -12.93
CA GLY A 26 23.76 -7.74 -11.83
C GLY A 26 23.84 -6.69 -10.72
N ARG A 27 23.00 -5.64 -10.76
CA ARG A 27 22.96 -4.56 -9.75
C ARG A 27 21.65 -4.57 -8.99
N LEU A 28 21.72 -4.29 -7.69
CA LEU A 28 20.55 -4.03 -6.86
C LEU A 28 19.96 -2.66 -7.23
N VAL A 29 18.73 -2.66 -7.72
CA VAL A 29 18.01 -1.44 -8.14
C VAL A 29 17.25 -0.84 -6.97
N GLN A 30 16.52 -1.68 -6.22
CA GLN A 30 15.76 -1.24 -5.04
C GLN A 30 15.72 -2.35 -4.00
N LEU A 31 15.86 -1.98 -2.73
CA LEU A 31 15.68 -2.87 -1.57
C LEU A 31 14.78 -2.20 -0.53
N ALA A 32 13.52 -2.61 -0.49
CA ALA A 32 12.50 -1.97 0.34
C ALA A 32 11.49 -2.98 0.87
N THR A 33 10.55 -2.55 1.71
CA THR A 33 9.38 -3.37 2.06
C THR A 33 8.50 -3.57 0.82
N PRO A 34 7.65 -4.61 0.77
CA PRO A 34 6.70 -4.79 -0.33
C PRO A 34 5.85 -3.54 -0.57
N GLU A 35 5.41 -2.87 0.50
CA GLU A 35 4.62 -1.65 0.42
C GLU A 35 5.37 -0.50 -0.27
N VAL A 36 6.61 -0.25 0.12
CA VAL A 36 7.44 0.81 -0.50
C VAL A 36 7.79 0.44 -1.94
N MET A 37 8.04 -0.85 -2.23
CA MET A 37 8.34 -1.31 -3.59
C MET A 37 7.21 -0.95 -4.57
N VAL A 38 5.96 -1.07 -4.13
CA VAL A 38 4.77 -0.87 -4.97
C VAL A 38 4.28 0.59 -4.96
N SER A 39 4.44 1.30 -3.84
CA SER A 39 4.01 2.70 -3.71
C SER A 39 5.05 3.70 -4.22
N HIS A 40 6.33 3.39 -4.12
CA HIS A 40 7.45 4.26 -4.47
C HIS A 40 8.52 3.47 -5.26
N PRO A 41 8.21 3.03 -6.49
CA PRO A 41 9.18 2.36 -7.35
C PRO A 41 10.33 3.33 -7.69
N ALA A 42 11.57 2.85 -7.59
CA ALA A 42 12.78 3.65 -7.78
C ALA A 42 12.97 4.10 -9.23
N ASP A 43 12.53 3.30 -10.20
CA ASP A 43 12.58 3.58 -11.63
C ASP A 43 11.43 2.90 -12.39
N ASP A 44 11.39 3.13 -13.71
CA ASP A 44 10.37 2.55 -14.59
C ASP A 44 10.45 1.02 -14.65
N TYR A 45 11.64 0.44 -14.45
CA TYR A 45 11.81 -1.01 -14.43
C TYR A 45 11.16 -1.62 -13.19
N VAL A 46 11.37 -1.04 -12.00
CA VAL A 46 10.69 -1.50 -10.77
C VAL A 46 9.18 -1.26 -10.86
N ARG A 47 8.75 -0.14 -11.46
CA ARG A 47 7.32 0.13 -11.68
C ARG A 47 6.69 -0.94 -12.56
N GLU A 48 7.33 -1.31 -13.66
CA GLU A 48 6.86 -2.37 -14.54
C GLU A 48 6.83 -3.73 -13.84
N PHE A 49 7.91 -4.06 -13.10
CA PHE A 49 8.03 -5.33 -12.39
C PHE A 49 6.93 -5.51 -11.33
N THR A 50 6.52 -4.42 -10.67
CA THR A 50 5.50 -4.44 -9.61
C THR A 50 4.09 -4.09 -10.10
N ARG A 51 3.88 -3.95 -11.41
CA ARG A 51 2.60 -3.56 -12.02
C ARG A 51 1.43 -4.42 -11.56
N ASN A 52 1.62 -5.75 -11.53
CA ASN A 52 0.59 -6.73 -11.20
C ASN A 52 0.59 -7.15 -9.73
N ALA A 53 1.32 -6.43 -8.86
CA ALA A 53 1.36 -6.75 -7.44
C ALA A 53 -0.04 -6.64 -6.82
N PRO A 54 -0.42 -7.53 -5.88
CA PRO A 54 -1.69 -7.47 -5.17
C PRO A 54 -1.72 -6.29 -4.19
N ARG A 55 -1.91 -5.08 -4.72
CA ARG A 55 -1.94 -3.80 -3.98
C ARG A 55 -2.93 -3.81 -2.84
N ASP A 56 -4.06 -4.48 -3.02
CA ASP A 56 -5.10 -4.68 -2.02
C ASP A 56 -4.60 -5.36 -0.74
N ARG A 57 -3.64 -6.29 -0.88
CA ARG A 57 -3.04 -7.04 0.23
C ARG A 57 -1.75 -6.42 0.76
N ILE A 58 -1.08 -5.62 -0.05
CA ILE A 58 0.22 -5.04 0.28
C ILE A 58 0.06 -3.69 0.97
N LEU A 59 -0.69 -2.78 0.34
CA LEU A 59 -0.79 -1.39 0.78
C LEU A 59 -1.66 -1.29 2.04
N THR A 60 -1.24 -0.41 2.93
CA THR A 60 -2.02 -0.01 4.11
C THR A 60 -2.79 1.27 3.85
N ILE A 61 -3.83 1.51 4.65
CA ILE A 61 -4.60 2.76 4.61
C ILE A 61 -3.72 3.96 4.90
N GLY A 62 -2.78 3.85 5.84
CA GLY A 62 -1.83 4.91 6.17
C GLY A 62 -0.96 5.33 4.99
N ALA A 63 -0.61 4.40 4.09
CA ALA A 63 0.20 4.69 2.91
C ALA A 63 -0.54 5.52 1.84
N ILE A 64 -1.88 5.52 1.84
CA ILE A 64 -2.71 6.15 0.80
C ILE A 64 -3.62 7.27 1.34
N ALA A 65 -3.70 7.42 2.66
CA ALA A 65 -4.58 8.39 3.30
C ALA A 65 -4.11 9.85 3.09
N SER A 66 -5.07 10.77 3.18
CA SER A 66 -4.76 12.18 3.43
C SER A 66 -4.07 12.35 4.74
N SER A 67 -3.07 13.23 4.80
CA SER A 67 -2.56 13.76 6.07
C SER A 67 -3.51 14.78 6.72
N THR A 68 -4.65 15.10 6.10
CA THR A 68 -5.69 15.97 6.66
C THR A 68 -6.68 15.15 7.49
N PRO A 69 -6.68 15.26 8.83
CA PRO A 69 -7.61 14.54 9.68
C PRO A 69 -9.04 15.08 9.52
N VAL A 70 -10.01 14.19 9.65
CA VAL A 70 -11.44 14.55 9.76
C VAL A 70 -12.00 14.07 11.10
N PRO A 71 -13.05 14.71 11.64
CA PRO A 71 -13.68 14.23 12.86
C PRO A 71 -14.18 12.80 12.71
N ILE A 72 -14.03 12.00 13.78
CA ILE A 72 -14.52 10.63 13.83
C ILE A 72 -16.04 10.67 14.01
N ASN A 73 -16.77 10.61 12.90
CA ASN A 73 -18.24 10.66 12.85
C ASN A 73 -18.81 9.30 12.43
N GLY A 74 -18.63 8.29 13.27
CA GLY A 74 -19.04 6.90 13.01
C GLY A 74 -17.85 5.98 12.81
N ALA A 75 -17.83 5.22 11.71
CA ALA A 75 -16.76 4.29 11.41
C ALA A 75 -15.42 5.01 11.13
N SER A 76 -14.32 4.39 11.55
CA SER A 76 -12.95 4.80 11.25
C SER A 76 -12.12 3.59 10.84
N VAL A 77 -10.94 3.83 10.26
CA VAL A 77 -10.05 2.78 9.78
C VAL A 77 -8.65 2.99 10.34
N LEU A 78 -8.00 1.92 10.81
CA LEU A 78 -6.63 2.00 11.32
C LEU A 78 -5.65 2.27 10.18
N THR A 79 -4.60 3.03 10.46
CA THR A 79 -3.48 3.26 9.52
C THR A 79 -2.87 1.96 9.00
N THR A 80 -2.87 0.91 9.81
CA THR A 80 -2.25 -0.39 9.51
C THR A 80 -3.17 -1.35 8.75
N THR A 81 -4.46 -1.04 8.61
CA THR A 81 -5.42 -1.89 7.89
C THR A 81 -5.02 -1.98 6.41
N LYS A 82 -5.06 -3.20 5.84
CA LYS A 82 -4.84 -3.38 4.40
C LYS A 82 -5.99 -2.77 3.62
N ILE A 83 -5.67 -2.15 2.49
CA ILE A 83 -6.69 -1.43 1.72
C ILE A 83 -7.79 -2.38 1.22
N GLY A 84 -7.46 -3.66 0.94
CA GLY A 84 -8.44 -4.69 0.58
C GLY A 84 -9.46 -4.98 1.68
N ASP A 85 -9.02 -5.03 2.94
CA ASP A 85 -9.90 -5.26 4.10
C ASP A 85 -10.81 -4.06 4.37
N ALA A 86 -10.33 -2.85 4.10
CA ALA A 86 -11.07 -1.60 4.26
C ALA A 86 -11.92 -1.22 3.04
N ALA A 87 -11.72 -1.88 1.89
CA ALA A 87 -12.29 -1.45 0.61
C ALA A 87 -13.81 -1.33 0.67
N ALA A 88 -14.52 -2.36 1.15
CA ALA A 88 -15.98 -2.35 1.21
C ALA A 88 -16.52 -1.19 2.07
N LEU A 89 -15.86 -0.91 3.18
CA LEU A 89 -16.23 0.17 4.10
C LEU A 89 -16.00 1.55 3.47
N VAL A 90 -14.81 1.78 2.89
CA VAL A 90 -14.46 3.05 2.25
C VAL A 90 -15.33 3.31 1.02
N LEU A 91 -15.57 2.29 0.20
CA LEU A 91 -16.37 2.41 -1.02
C LEU A 91 -17.85 2.68 -0.73
N SER A 92 -18.39 2.15 0.36
CA SER A 92 -19.77 2.37 0.77
C SER A 92 -19.99 3.71 1.51
N ALA A 93 -18.92 4.40 1.93
CA ALA A 93 -19.03 5.63 2.70
C ALA A 93 -19.36 6.85 1.83
N ASN A 94 -20.36 7.65 2.22
CA ASN A 94 -20.75 8.87 1.51
C ASN A 94 -19.86 10.08 1.80
N LYS A 95 -19.04 10.01 2.85
CA LYS A 95 -18.10 11.06 3.27
C LYS A 95 -16.74 10.41 3.53
N PRO A 96 -15.64 11.17 3.49
CA PRO A 96 -14.33 10.66 3.90
C PRO A 96 -14.38 10.06 5.31
N LEU A 97 -13.77 8.90 5.47
CA LEU A 97 -13.63 8.24 6.77
C LEU A 97 -12.38 8.74 7.48
N ALA A 98 -12.46 8.85 8.80
CA ALA A 98 -11.31 9.15 9.62
C ALA A 98 -10.33 7.97 9.60
N VAL A 99 -9.06 8.27 9.38
CA VAL A 99 -7.96 7.32 9.54
C VAL A 99 -7.34 7.55 10.91
N VAL A 100 -7.22 6.49 11.70
CA VAL A 100 -6.80 6.55 13.10
C VAL A 100 -5.52 5.74 13.34
N ASP A 101 -4.69 6.19 14.29
CA ASP A 101 -3.56 5.42 14.78
C ASP A 101 -3.98 4.32 15.78
N ASP A 102 -3.01 3.59 16.31
CA ASP A 102 -3.21 2.55 17.32
C ASP A 102 -3.76 3.06 18.66
N GLN A 103 -3.67 4.37 18.91
CA GLN A 103 -4.25 5.07 20.06
C GLN A 103 -5.66 5.61 19.78
N GLY A 104 -6.21 5.39 18.59
CA GLY A 104 -7.52 5.88 18.18
C GLY A 104 -7.56 7.36 17.83
N ARG A 105 -6.41 8.02 17.67
CA ARG A 105 -6.34 9.43 17.31
C ARG A 105 -6.49 9.59 15.80
N ALA A 106 -7.32 10.53 15.36
CA ALA A 106 -7.46 10.84 13.94
C ALA A 106 -6.18 11.48 13.41
N VAL A 107 -5.50 10.78 12.50
CA VAL A 107 -4.25 11.22 11.86
C VAL A 107 -4.42 11.56 10.38
N GLY A 108 -5.59 11.26 9.81
CA GLY A 108 -5.84 11.47 8.40
C GLY A 108 -7.28 11.19 7.98
N SER A 109 -7.47 11.12 6.68
CA SER A 109 -8.75 10.76 6.08
C SER A 109 -8.59 9.95 4.80
N ILE A 110 -9.54 9.07 4.52
CA ILE A 110 -9.58 8.26 3.31
C ILE A 110 -10.95 8.33 2.65
N ASP A 111 -10.97 8.45 1.34
CA ASP A 111 -12.18 8.50 0.52
C ASP A 111 -12.10 7.51 -0.65
N ARG A 112 -13.19 7.45 -1.41
CA ARG A 112 -13.31 6.59 -2.59
C ARG A 112 -12.27 6.88 -3.66
N GLU A 113 -12.00 8.15 -3.92
CA GLU A 113 -11.11 8.58 -4.99
C GLU A 113 -9.70 8.07 -4.72
N ARG A 114 -9.19 8.28 -3.50
CA ARG A 114 -7.89 7.74 -3.08
C ARG A 114 -7.83 6.22 -3.05
N MET A 115 -8.89 5.56 -2.60
CA MET A 115 -8.97 4.10 -2.62
C MET A 115 -8.87 3.57 -4.07
N ILE A 116 -9.59 4.17 -5.00
CA ILE A 116 -9.57 3.77 -6.42
C ILE A 116 -8.21 4.06 -7.05
N ALA A 117 -7.64 5.24 -6.82
CA ALA A 117 -6.31 5.59 -7.33
C ALA A 117 -5.21 4.65 -6.82
N ALA A 118 -5.32 4.20 -5.56
CA ALA A 118 -4.39 3.24 -4.97
C ALA A 118 -4.52 1.84 -5.57
N LEU A 119 -5.75 1.37 -5.82
CA LEU A 119 -6.02 0.05 -6.40
C LEU A 119 -5.71 0.00 -7.91
N TYR A 120 -5.95 1.11 -8.63
CA TYR A 120 -5.86 1.20 -10.08
C TYR A 120 -5.09 2.46 -10.52
N PRO A 121 -3.77 2.51 -10.30
CA PRO A 121 -2.96 3.71 -10.58
C PRO A 121 -2.93 4.12 -12.05
N GLU A 122 -3.22 3.22 -12.99
CA GLU A 122 -3.27 3.50 -14.44
C GLU A 122 -4.54 4.29 -14.85
N ASN A 123 -5.55 4.36 -13.99
CA ASN A 123 -6.78 5.12 -14.22
C ASN A 123 -6.78 6.51 -13.56
N ALA A 124 -5.66 6.90 -12.92
CA ALA A 124 -5.48 8.23 -12.36
C ALA A 124 -5.01 9.20 -13.47
N GLY A 125 -5.93 9.51 -14.40
CA GLY A 125 -5.75 10.51 -15.46
C GLY A 125 -6.67 11.71 -15.25
#